data_AF-A0A5B0NK98-F1
#
_entry.id   AF-A0A5B0NK98-F1
#
_cell.length_a   1.000
_cell.length_b   1.000
_cell.length_c   1.000
_cell.angle_alpha   90.00
_cell.angle_beta   90.00
_cell.angle_gamma   90.00
#
_symmetry.space_group_name_H-M   'P 1'
#
loop_
_entity.id
_entity.type
_entity.pdbx_description
1 polymer ?
#
loop_
_entity_poly.entity_id
_entity_poly.type
_entity_poly.pdbx_seq_one_letter_code
_entity_poly.pdbx_strand_id
1 'polypeptide(L)'
;MSARWSNKPKLHMLLHLPQSIRRFGPASLFATEKFESYNSILRTASIHSNRLAPSRDLAISFSNYQMMRLLSSDVYMYDPDRNEYFQARSRVTEIFANNVIVQKQLGYNLSSIHPTCTYPCLKDPKVQPTDKEEIPHLLKEYHPNRRIRQVSKVQINSKETIKKGTFYLEAGTETYADRICCVESLWEVHPGAYYVRRVGCAIYGIDPVTRMAILNKIGTPIVVSVQHIKACVNVQHNCYEGQCQHVEGPMTVNPRHEGSSIFHHIQHTNHNSYLLNAFSHHAPEYHRQYSGLRPSVISHQQMMQALHQGLQRWQYEKFDDDLSD
;
A
#
# COMPACT_ATOMS: atom_id res chain seq x y z
N MET A 1 7.00 -2.28 -30.78
CA MET A 1 7.29 -2.81 -29.43
C MET A 1 6.98 -4.30 -29.42
N SER A 2 7.99 -5.17 -29.39
CA SER A 2 7.75 -6.61 -29.26
C SER A 2 7.29 -6.90 -27.83
N ALA A 3 6.15 -7.57 -27.67
CA ALA A 3 5.55 -7.88 -26.37
C ALA A 3 6.35 -8.92 -25.57
N ARG A 4 7.70 -8.91 -25.61
CA ARG A 4 8.59 -9.90 -24.97
C ARG A 4 8.35 -10.09 -23.48
N TRP A 5 7.66 -9.14 -22.83
CA TRP A 5 7.20 -9.29 -21.45
C TRP A 5 6.24 -10.48 -21.27
N SER A 6 5.48 -10.87 -22.31
CA SER A 6 4.56 -12.02 -22.29
C SER A 6 5.26 -13.37 -22.17
N ASN A 7 6.54 -13.44 -22.54
CA ASN A 7 7.32 -14.68 -22.59
C ASN A 7 8.05 -14.96 -21.27
N LYS A 8 7.85 -14.11 -20.25
CA LYS A 8 8.45 -14.33 -18.93
C LYS A 8 7.87 -15.60 -18.30
N PRO A 9 8.69 -16.52 -17.77
CA PRO A 9 8.23 -17.74 -17.09
C PRO A 9 7.21 -17.48 -15.97
N LYS A 10 7.30 -16.30 -15.32
CA LYS A 10 6.35 -15.86 -14.29
C LYS A 10 4.89 -15.80 -14.77
N LEU A 11 4.65 -15.55 -16.06
CA LEU A 11 3.29 -15.56 -16.62
C LEU A 11 2.78 -16.98 -16.87
N HIS A 12 3.66 -17.90 -17.28
CA HIS A 12 3.30 -19.33 -17.36
C HIS A 12 2.94 -19.90 -15.98
N MET A 13 3.59 -19.45 -14.90
CA MET A 13 3.22 -19.87 -13.55
C MET A 13 1.76 -19.56 -13.17
N LEU A 14 1.15 -18.53 -13.79
CA LEU A 14 -0.25 -18.20 -13.55
C LEU A 14 -1.20 -19.30 -14.05
N LEU A 15 -0.79 -20.12 -15.03
CA LEU A 15 -1.55 -21.30 -15.49
C LEU A 15 -1.81 -22.29 -14.37
N HIS A 16 -0.80 -22.47 -13.54
CA HIS A 16 -0.81 -23.43 -12.46
C HIS A 16 -1.32 -22.80 -11.19
N LEU A 17 -1.63 -21.49 -11.17
CA LEU A 17 -2.02 -20.79 -9.96
C LEU A 17 -3.26 -21.41 -9.31
N PRO A 18 -4.35 -21.76 -10.02
CA PRO A 18 -5.49 -22.44 -9.40
C PRO A 18 -5.13 -23.81 -8.81
N GLN A 19 -4.36 -24.63 -9.52
CA GLN A 19 -3.90 -25.95 -9.07
C GLN A 19 -2.94 -25.81 -7.87
N SER A 20 -2.06 -24.81 -7.92
CA SER A 20 -1.10 -24.48 -6.86
C SER A 20 -1.83 -23.98 -5.61
N ILE A 21 -2.86 -23.16 -5.77
CA ILE A 21 -3.70 -22.72 -4.64
C ILE A 21 -4.43 -23.90 -4.01
N ARG A 22 -4.97 -24.83 -4.81
CA ARG A 22 -5.61 -26.05 -4.29
C ARG A 22 -4.63 -26.97 -3.58
N ARG A 23 -3.41 -27.11 -4.10
CA ARG A 23 -2.39 -28.05 -3.58
C ARG A 23 -1.62 -27.50 -2.40
N PHE A 24 -1.31 -26.20 -2.41
CA PHE A 24 -0.38 -25.57 -1.46
C PHE A 24 -1.03 -24.46 -0.61
N GLY A 25 -2.27 -24.06 -0.91
CA GLY A 25 -2.98 -22.99 -0.22
C GLY A 25 -2.80 -21.60 -0.87
N PRO A 26 -3.37 -20.54 -0.28
CA PRO A 26 -3.42 -19.21 -0.89
C PRO A 26 -2.04 -18.66 -1.30
N ALA A 27 -1.94 -18.11 -2.51
CA ALA A 27 -0.69 -17.60 -3.07
C ALA A 27 0.01 -16.53 -2.21
N SER A 28 -0.75 -15.78 -1.42
CA SER A 28 -0.23 -14.80 -0.45
C SER A 28 0.68 -15.41 0.63
N LEU A 29 0.56 -16.72 0.89
CA LEU A 29 1.43 -17.43 1.83
C LEU A 29 2.83 -17.70 1.25
N PHE A 30 2.98 -17.61 -0.07
CA PHE A 30 4.22 -17.86 -0.81
C PHE A 30 4.83 -16.59 -1.39
N ALA A 31 4.24 -15.42 -1.11
CA ALA A 31 4.80 -14.15 -1.52
C ALA A 31 6.20 -13.98 -0.88
N THR A 32 7.23 -13.86 -1.73
CA THR A 32 8.62 -13.76 -1.28
C THR A 32 8.85 -12.51 -0.47
N GLU A 33 8.05 -11.45 -0.63
CA GLU A 33 8.16 -10.19 0.12
C GLU A 33 8.25 -10.39 1.64
N LYS A 34 7.43 -11.29 2.20
CA LYS A 34 7.52 -11.59 3.65
C LYS A 34 8.83 -12.29 4.01
N PHE A 35 9.28 -13.24 3.19
CA PHE A 35 10.56 -13.93 3.38
C PHE A 35 11.76 -12.98 3.16
N GLU A 36 11.67 -12.09 2.18
CA GLU A 36 12.67 -11.07 1.88
C GLU A 36 12.78 -10.03 2.98
N SER A 37 11.64 -9.61 3.56
CA SER A 37 11.64 -8.72 4.74
C SER A 37 12.36 -9.37 5.94
N TYR A 38 12.30 -10.69 6.04
CA TYR A 38 12.98 -11.45 7.10
C TYR A 38 14.50 -11.47 6.93
N ASN A 39 15.03 -11.25 5.72
CA ASN A 39 16.47 -11.12 5.50
C ASN A 39 17.07 -9.97 6.33
N SER A 40 16.30 -8.91 6.60
CA SER A 40 16.75 -7.83 7.49
C SER A 40 17.00 -8.35 8.91
N ILE A 41 16.09 -9.18 9.44
CA ILE A 41 16.20 -9.76 10.79
C ILE A 41 17.41 -10.70 10.87
N LEU A 42 17.59 -11.55 9.85
CA LEU A 42 18.76 -12.42 9.71
C LEU A 42 20.08 -11.64 9.72
N ARG A 43 20.16 -10.55 8.94
CA ARG A 43 21.35 -9.70 8.88
C ARG A 43 21.63 -9.03 10.22
N THR A 44 20.61 -8.46 10.88
CA THR A 44 20.76 -7.85 12.21
C THR A 44 21.29 -8.85 13.23
N ALA A 45 20.69 -10.04 13.31
CA ALA A 45 21.15 -11.07 14.26
C ALA A 45 22.56 -11.59 13.93
N SER A 46 22.93 -11.64 12.64
CA SER A 46 24.29 -12.00 12.20
C SER A 46 25.32 -10.92 12.59
N ILE A 47 25.03 -9.64 12.32
CA ILE A 47 25.91 -8.50 12.62
C ILE A 47 26.24 -8.43 14.12
N HIS A 48 25.25 -8.71 14.97
CA HIS A 48 25.34 -8.67 16.43
C HIS A 48 25.73 -10.00 17.09
N SER A 49 26.03 -11.04 16.30
CA SER A 49 26.62 -12.27 16.82
C SER A 49 28.09 -12.05 17.23
N ASN A 50 28.67 -13.02 17.95
CA ASN A 50 30.12 -13.03 18.23
C ASN A 50 30.96 -13.27 16.95
N ARG A 51 30.30 -13.55 15.82
CA ARG A 51 30.84 -13.81 14.47
C ARG A 51 31.78 -15.02 14.36
N LEU A 52 31.91 -15.84 15.39
CA LEU A 52 32.72 -17.06 15.39
C LEU A 52 31.97 -18.22 14.72
N ALA A 53 30.66 -18.33 14.96
CA ALA A 53 29.79 -19.31 14.32
C ALA A 53 28.39 -18.70 14.06
N PRO A 54 28.25 -17.76 13.10
CA PRO A 54 27.02 -17.02 12.87
C PRO A 54 25.79 -17.91 12.63
N SER A 55 25.96 -19.03 11.93
CA SER A 55 24.87 -19.97 11.65
C SER A 55 24.31 -20.62 12.93
N ARG A 56 25.19 -21.05 13.84
CA ARG A 56 24.82 -21.62 15.14
C ARG A 56 24.13 -20.58 16.02
N ASP A 57 24.69 -19.38 16.08
CA ASP A 57 24.17 -18.30 16.92
C ASP A 57 22.79 -17.82 16.43
N LEU A 58 22.59 -17.77 15.10
CA LEU A 58 21.29 -17.52 14.49
C LEU A 58 20.28 -18.62 14.80
N ALA A 59 20.68 -19.89 14.69
CA ALA A 59 19.80 -21.03 14.99
C ALA A 59 19.34 -21.01 16.46
N ILE A 60 20.25 -20.75 17.40
CA ILE A 60 19.93 -20.60 18.83
C ILE A 60 18.98 -19.42 19.04
N SER A 61 19.25 -18.27 18.41
CA SER A 61 18.40 -17.07 18.52
C SER A 61 16.97 -17.33 18.04
N PHE A 62 16.79 -18.01 16.91
CA PHE A 62 15.46 -18.37 16.42
C PHE A 62 14.78 -19.45 17.25
N SER A 63 15.52 -20.43 17.76
CA SER A 63 15.00 -21.40 18.72
C SER A 63 14.44 -20.68 19.95
N ASN A 64 15.18 -19.70 20.48
CA ASN A 64 14.74 -18.89 21.61
C ASN A 64 13.49 -18.07 21.28
N TYR A 65 13.40 -17.45 20.11
CA TYR A 65 12.19 -16.71 19.70
C TYR A 65 10.97 -17.62 19.60
N GLN A 66 11.13 -18.83 19.05
CA GLN A 66 10.04 -19.78 18.96
C GLN A 66 9.63 -20.32 20.34
N MET A 67 10.59 -20.59 21.23
CA MET A 67 10.31 -20.98 22.61
C MET A 67 9.59 -19.87 23.37
N MET A 68 10.04 -18.62 23.25
CA MET A 68 9.36 -17.47 23.86
C MET A 68 7.92 -17.34 23.39
N ARG A 69 7.66 -17.57 22.10
CA ARG A 69 6.30 -17.60 21.56
C ARG A 69 5.47 -18.73 22.17
N LEU A 70 6.00 -19.95 22.23
CA LEU A 70 5.26 -21.10 22.80
C LEU A 70 4.95 -20.90 24.29
N LEU A 71 5.94 -20.49 25.08
CA LEU A 71 5.80 -20.21 26.50
C LEU A 71 4.75 -19.12 26.80
N SER A 72 4.59 -18.16 25.89
CA SER A 72 3.68 -17.03 26.07
C SER A 72 2.29 -17.23 25.45
N SER A 73 2.07 -18.28 24.65
CA SER A 73 0.83 -18.48 23.88
C SER A 73 -0.18 -19.45 24.52
N ASP A 74 -0.11 -19.69 25.84
CA ASP A 74 -0.95 -20.68 26.58
C ASP A 74 -0.97 -22.09 25.94
N VAL A 75 0.06 -22.46 25.19
CA VAL A 75 0.13 -23.76 24.50
C VAL A 75 0.56 -24.86 25.46
N TYR A 76 -0.04 -26.05 25.33
CA TYR A 76 0.43 -27.26 26.00
C TYR A 76 1.73 -27.76 25.35
N MET A 77 2.79 -27.86 26.14
CA MET A 77 4.08 -28.41 25.77
C MET A 77 4.27 -29.77 26.44
N TYR A 78 4.90 -30.69 25.75
CA TYR A 78 5.18 -32.02 26.29
C TYR A 78 6.53 -32.02 27.03
N ASP A 79 6.54 -32.51 28.26
CA ASP A 79 7.75 -32.77 29.05
C ASP A 79 8.08 -34.27 28.97
N PRO A 80 9.14 -34.68 28.24
CA PRO A 80 9.53 -36.08 28.11
C PRO A 80 10.01 -36.70 29.43
N ASP A 81 10.59 -35.91 30.33
CA ASP A 81 11.16 -36.41 31.59
C ASP A 81 10.04 -36.73 32.59
N ARG A 82 8.93 -35.98 32.52
CA ARG A 82 7.72 -36.22 33.32
C ARG A 82 6.66 -37.04 32.62
N ASN A 83 6.80 -37.26 31.31
CA ASN A 83 5.83 -37.94 30.45
C ASN A 83 4.42 -37.29 30.51
N GLU A 84 4.37 -35.96 30.62
CA GLU A 84 3.15 -35.18 30.83
C GLU A 84 3.13 -33.91 29.98
N TYR A 85 1.93 -33.42 29.65
CA TYR A 85 1.76 -32.10 29.05
C TYR A 85 1.66 -31.03 30.13
N PHE A 86 2.38 -29.94 29.96
CA PHE A 86 2.33 -28.78 30.85
C PHE A 86 2.06 -27.51 30.06
N GLN A 87 1.54 -26.49 30.76
CA GLN A 87 1.48 -25.13 30.26
C GLN A 87 2.40 -24.25 31.09
N ALA A 88 2.87 -23.16 30.49
CA ALA A 88 3.52 -22.12 31.25
C ALA A 88 2.53 -21.56 32.30
N ARG A 89 3.04 -21.21 33.49
CA ARG A 89 2.19 -20.65 34.56
C ARG A 89 1.63 -19.29 34.14
N SER A 90 0.49 -18.91 34.72
CA SER A 90 -0.25 -17.68 34.36
C SER A 90 0.64 -16.43 34.29
N ARG A 91 1.59 -16.28 35.23
CA ARG A 91 2.50 -15.12 35.27
C ARG A 91 3.36 -14.95 34.00
N VAL A 92 3.65 -16.04 33.29
CA VAL A 92 4.38 -16.02 32.02
C VAL A 92 3.45 -15.71 30.85
N THR A 93 2.24 -16.25 30.85
CA THR A 93 1.27 -16.08 29.75
C THR A 93 0.56 -14.72 29.83
N GLU A 94 0.45 -14.16 31.03
CA GLU A 94 0.07 -12.77 31.30
C GLU A 94 0.97 -11.74 30.61
N ILE A 95 2.24 -12.06 30.35
CA ILE A 95 3.16 -11.19 29.60
C ILE A 95 2.59 -10.93 28.20
N PHE A 96 2.02 -11.94 27.56
CA PHE A 96 1.35 -11.77 26.28
C PHE A 96 -0.03 -11.13 26.45
N ALA A 97 -0.85 -11.61 27.37
CA ALA A 97 -2.23 -11.14 27.54
C ALA A 97 -2.30 -9.63 27.85
N ASN A 98 -1.40 -9.12 28.69
CA ASN A 98 -1.46 -7.74 29.20
C ASN A 98 -0.57 -6.76 28.44
N ASN A 99 0.32 -7.23 27.54
CA ASN A 99 1.27 -6.36 26.85
C ASN A 99 1.03 -6.30 25.34
N VAL A 100 0.38 -5.21 24.91
CA VAL A 100 0.08 -4.94 23.50
C VAL A 100 1.35 -4.85 22.63
N ILE A 101 2.50 -4.45 23.19
CA ILE A 101 3.76 -4.39 22.43
C ILE A 101 4.24 -5.80 22.12
N VAL A 102 4.24 -6.69 23.12
CA VAL A 102 4.63 -8.09 22.96
C VAL A 102 3.69 -8.81 21.98
N GLN A 103 2.38 -8.56 22.09
CA GLN A 103 1.39 -9.06 21.13
C GLN A 103 1.74 -8.67 19.70
N LYS A 104 1.99 -7.37 19.46
CA LYS A 104 2.37 -6.86 18.13
C LYS A 104 3.66 -7.47 17.62
N GLN A 105 4.67 -7.63 18.48
CA GLN A 105 5.94 -8.27 18.12
C GLN A 105 5.78 -9.74 17.72
N LEU A 106 4.84 -10.46 18.35
CA LEU A 106 4.49 -11.83 18.00
C LEU A 106 3.45 -11.93 16.88
N GLY A 107 3.12 -10.81 16.22
CA GLY A 107 2.20 -10.76 15.08
C GLY A 107 0.72 -10.76 15.44
N TYR A 108 0.37 -10.63 16.73
CA TYR A 108 -1.00 -10.48 17.17
C TYR A 108 -1.39 -9.00 17.27
N ASN A 109 -2.48 -8.62 16.60
CA ASN A 109 -3.01 -7.27 16.68
C ASN A 109 -4.53 -7.31 16.87
N LEU A 110 -4.96 -7.24 18.13
CA LEU A 110 -6.38 -7.22 18.50
C LEU A 110 -7.13 -6.08 17.79
N SER A 111 -6.52 -4.91 17.64
CA SER A 111 -7.15 -3.76 16.97
C SER A 111 -7.37 -3.96 15.46
N SER A 112 -6.66 -4.91 14.83
CA SER A 112 -6.95 -5.32 13.45
C SER A 112 -8.12 -6.29 13.33
N ILE A 113 -8.41 -7.05 14.40
CA ILE A 113 -9.50 -8.04 14.46
C ILE A 113 -10.79 -7.37 14.92
N HIS A 114 -10.69 -6.54 15.97
CA HIS A 114 -11.77 -5.73 16.51
C HIS A 114 -11.36 -4.25 16.43
N PRO A 115 -11.62 -3.58 15.30
CA PRO A 115 -11.29 -2.16 15.15
C PRO A 115 -12.12 -1.34 16.15
N THR A 116 -11.45 -0.75 17.13
CA THR A 116 -12.04 0.19 18.10
C THR A 116 -12.14 1.62 17.55
N CYS A 117 -11.50 1.90 16.42
CA CYS A 117 -11.51 3.20 15.78
C CYS A 117 -12.75 3.39 14.89
N THR A 118 -13.49 4.46 15.13
CA THR A 118 -14.45 5.02 14.18
C THR A 118 -13.72 5.84 13.13
N TYR A 119 -14.03 5.61 11.85
CA TYR A 119 -13.50 6.39 10.74
C TYR A 119 -14.55 7.40 10.23
N PRO A 120 -14.14 8.55 9.68
CA PRO A 120 -12.76 9.05 9.55
C PRO A 120 -12.14 9.46 10.90
N CYS A 121 -10.81 9.37 11.02
CA CYS A 121 -10.07 9.78 12.22
C CYS A 121 -8.77 10.54 11.90
N LEU A 122 -8.31 11.36 12.85
CA LEU A 122 -7.07 12.12 12.72
C LEU A 122 -5.85 11.20 12.80
N LYS A 123 -4.97 11.28 11.80
CA LYS A 123 -3.70 10.53 11.80
C LYS A 123 -2.50 11.41 12.13
N ASP A 124 -2.45 12.61 11.57
CA ASP A 124 -1.37 13.56 11.81
C ASP A 124 -1.90 15.00 11.79
N PRO A 125 -1.78 15.75 12.90
CA PRO A 125 -2.17 17.15 12.95
C PRO A 125 -1.09 18.11 12.41
N LYS A 126 0.16 17.67 12.23
CA LYS A 126 1.27 18.59 11.93
C LYS A 126 1.32 18.94 10.44
N VAL A 127 0.90 20.16 10.13
CA VAL A 127 0.99 20.76 8.78
C VAL A 127 2.32 21.51 8.63
N GLN A 128 2.97 21.33 7.48
CA GLN A 128 4.20 22.07 7.17
C GLN A 128 3.92 23.58 7.07
N PRO A 129 4.84 24.46 7.51
CA PRO A 129 4.62 25.91 7.48
C PRO A 129 4.25 26.45 6.09
N THR A 130 4.84 25.88 5.03
CA THR A 130 4.59 26.22 3.62
C THR A 130 3.19 25.85 3.13
N ASP A 131 2.53 24.90 3.80
CA ASP A 131 1.20 24.41 3.44
C ASP A 131 0.10 24.98 4.33
N LYS A 132 0.44 25.87 5.27
CA LYS A 132 -0.56 26.50 6.14
C LYS A 132 -1.43 27.45 5.34
N GLU A 133 -2.73 27.25 5.43
CA GLU A 133 -3.76 28.06 4.80
C GLU A 133 -4.62 28.76 5.85
N GLU A 134 -5.32 29.82 5.45
CA GLU A 134 -6.37 30.41 6.27
C GLU A 134 -7.61 29.50 6.30
N ILE A 135 -8.37 29.55 7.41
CA ILE A 135 -9.58 28.74 7.57
C ILE A 135 -10.61 29.15 6.49
N PRO A 136 -11.11 28.21 5.66
CA PRO A 136 -12.10 28.48 4.64
C PRO A 136 -13.35 29.16 5.19
N HIS A 137 -13.83 30.22 4.52
CA HIS A 137 -15.00 30.99 4.95
C HIS A 137 -16.24 30.13 5.18
N LEU A 138 -16.53 29.18 4.28
CA LEU A 138 -17.65 28.24 4.44
C LEU A 138 -17.57 27.50 5.79
N LEU A 139 -16.38 27.05 6.21
CA LEU A 139 -16.26 26.32 7.48
C LEU A 139 -16.51 27.22 8.68
N LYS A 140 -16.11 28.49 8.62
CA LYS A 140 -16.44 29.46 9.67
C LYS A 140 -17.94 29.76 9.71
N GLU A 141 -18.58 29.85 8.55
CA GLU A 141 -20.02 30.13 8.42
C GLU A 141 -20.87 28.97 8.93
N TYR A 142 -20.57 27.73 8.52
CA TYR A 142 -21.30 26.55 8.99
C TYR A 142 -21.00 26.18 10.45
N HIS A 143 -19.83 26.56 10.98
CA HIS A 143 -19.38 26.19 12.33
C HIS A 143 -18.76 27.38 13.10
N PRO A 144 -19.53 28.45 13.38
CA PRO A 144 -18.98 29.71 13.91
C PRO A 144 -18.37 29.58 15.31
N ASN A 145 -18.92 28.69 16.15
CA ASN A 145 -18.50 28.50 17.54
C ASN A 145 -17.61 27.27 17.76
N ARG A 146 -17.14 26.62 16.70
CA ARG A 146 -16.30 25.42 16.81
C ARG A 146 -14.84 25.75 16.56
N ARG A 147 -13.95 25.02 17.23
CA ARG A 147 -12.51 25.11 16.96
C ARG A 147 -12.20 24.42 15.64
N ILE A 148 -11.73 25.19 14.67
CA ILE A 148 -11.34 24.71 13.34
C ILE A 148 -9.82 24.74 13.24
N ARG A 149 -9.21 23.64 12.81
CA ARG A 149 -7.76 23.57 12.56
C ARG A 149 -7.44 22.84 11.27
N GLN A 150 -6.39 23.26 10.59
CA GLN A 150 -5.83 22.51 9.48
C GLN A 150 -5.07 21.28 10.01
N VAL A 151 -5.17 20.15 9.31
CA VAL A 151 -4.50 18.89 9.65
C VAL A 151 -3.77 18.35 8.42
N SER A 152 -2.73 17.53 8.61
CA SER A 152 -1.92 17.06 7.47
C SER A 152 -2.40 15.72 6.92
N LYS A 153 -2.92 14.84 7.78
CA LYS A 153 -3.41 13.51 7.38
C LYS A 153 -4.66 13.11 8.12
N VAL A 154 -5.66 12.66 7.37
CA VAL A 154 -6.89 12.05 7.88
C VAL A 154 -6.94 10.61 7.37
N GLN A 155 -7.25 9.68 8.26
CA GLN A 155 -7.45 8.28 7.91
C GLN A 155 -8.95 8.04 7.68
N ILE A 156 -9.32 7.61 6.48
CA ILE A 156 -10.73 7.47 6.08
C ILE A 156 -11.27 6.06 6.30
N ASN A 157 -10.39 5.06 6.37
CA ASN A 157 -10.69 3.68 6.77
C ASN A 157 -9.42 2.96 7.25
N SER A 158 -9.48 1.65 7.48
CA SER A 158 -8.32 0.88 8.00
C SER A 158 -7.09 0.90 7.09
N LYS A 159 -7.24 1.19 5.80
CA LYS A 159 -6.18 1.11 4.78
C LYS A 159 -5.80 2.47 4.21
N GLU A 160 -6.76 3.39 4.08
CA GLU A 160 -6.60 4.61 3.32
C GLU A 160 -6.40 5.84 4.20
N THR A 161 -5.38 6.62 3.84
CA THR A 161 -5.09 7.91 4.47
C THR A 161 -4.99 8.95 3.36
N ILE A 162 -5.69 10.07 3.54
CA ILE A 162 -5.63 11.22 2.64
C ILE A 162 -4.69 12.29 3.20
N LYS A 163 -4.00 12.99 2.30
CA LYS A 163 -3.14 14.15 2.56
C LYS A 163 -3.26 15.14 1.39
N LYS A 164 -2.66 16.33 1.51
CA LYS A 164 -2.51 17.26 0.39
C LYS A 164 -1.92 16.56 -0.83
N GLY A 165 -2.51 16.77 -2.01
CA GLY A 165 -2.16 16.12 -3.28
C GLY A 165 -2.73 14.72 -3.48
N THR A 166 -3.40 14.12 -2.49
CA THR A 166 -4.07 12.83 -2.68
C THR A 166 -5.25 12.98 -3.65
N PHE A 167 -5.33 12.10 -4.63
CA PHE A 167 -6.50 11.97 -5.50
C PHE A 167 -7.47 10.93 -4.95
N TYR A 168 -8.76 11.21 -5.06
CA TYR A 168 -9.82 10.34 -4.56
C TYR A 168 -11.09 10.43 -5.41
N LEU A 169 -11.94 9.42 -5.27
CA LEU A 169 -13.27 9.39 -5.85
C LEU A 169 -14.27 9.95 -4.84
N GLU A 170 -14.93 11.04 -5.19
CA GLU A 170 -16.03 11.65 -4.44
C GLU A 170 -17.35 11.04 -4.90
N ALA A 171 -18.19 10.66 -3.94
CA ALA A 171 -19.54 10.19 -4.19
C ALA A 171 -20.38 11.27 -4.89
N GLY A 172 -21.02 10.89 -5.99
CA GLY A 172 -22.02 11.68 -6.66
C GLY A 172 -23.29 11.87 -5.82
N THR A 173 -24.11 12.83 -6.23
CA THR A 173 -25.49 13.01 -5.74
C THR A 173 -26.46 12.35 -6.72
N GLU A 174 -27.76 12.32 -6.43
CA GLU A 174 -28.78 11.82 -7.38
C GLU A 174 -28.69 12.50 -8.76
N THR A 175 -28.24 13.76 -8.78
CA THR A 175 -28.10 14.60 -9.97
C THR A 175 -26.73 14.53 -10.65
N TYR A 176 -25.69 14.07 -9.97
CA TYR A 176 -24.31 14.12 -10.48
C TYR A 176 -23.60 12.79 -10.27
N ALA A 177 -22.92 12.30 -11.31
CA ALA A 177 -22.08 11.13 -11.18
C ALA A 177 -20.90 11.34 -10.21
N ASP A 178 -20.34 10.22 -9.76
CA ASP A 178 -19.07 10.17 -9.04
C ASP A 178 -17.98 10.92 -9.82
N ARG A 179 -17.07 11.58 -9.10
CA ARG A 179 -16.03 12.42 -9.72
C ARG A 179 -14.68 12.25 -9.05
N ILE A 180 -13.63 12.30 -9.84
CA ILE A 180 -12.25 12.31 -9.31
C ILE A 180 -11.96 13.73 -8.81
N CYS A 181 -11.39 13.82 -7.62
CA CYS A 181 -10.99 15.08 -7.00
C CYS A 181 -9.57 14.98 -6.44
N CYS A 182 -8.93 16.12 -6.22
CA CYS A 182 -7.63 16.23 -5.57
C CYS A 182 -7.76 17.04 -4.27
N VAL A 183 -7.11 16.57 -3.20
CA VAL A 183 -7.03 17.25 -1.91
C VAL A 183 -6.09 18.46 -2.02
N GLU A 184 -6.60 19.66 -1.78
CA GLU A 184 -5.78 20.86 -1.64
C GLU A 184 -5.40 21.09 -0.17
N SER A 185 -6.37 21.00 0.75
CA SER A 185 -6.11 21.05 2.20
C SER A 185 -7.14 20.27 3.03
N LEU A 186 -6.76 19.87 4.25
CA LEU A 186 -7.59 19.09 5.17
C LEU A 186 -7.84 19.87 6.46
N TRP A 187 -9.06 19.76 6.98
CA TRP A 187 -9.54 20.55 8.10
C TRP A 187 -10.28 19.66 9.10
N GLU A 188 -10.05 19.89 10.38
CA GLU A 188 -10.84 19.32 11.47
C GLU A 188 -11.68 20.41 12.11
N VAL A 189 -12.99 20.16 12.17
CA VAL A 189 -13.91 20.87 13.05
C VAL A 189 -14.02 20.03 14.33
N HIS A 190 -13.42 20.52 15.40
CA HIS A 190 -13.27 19.73 16.61
C HIS A 190 -14.61 19.54 17.35
N PRO A 191 -14.86 18.36 17.95
CA PRO A 191 -14.11 17.10 17.80
C PRO A 191 -14.62 16.23 16.65
N GLY A 192 -13.69 15.64 15.89
CA GLY A 192 -13.97 14.45 15.07
C GLY A 192 -14.71 14.65 13.74
N ALA A 193 -15.05 15.88 13.35
CA ALA A 193 -15.60 16.16 12.01
C ALA A 193 -14.48 16.62 11.07
N TYR A 194 -14.30 15.91 9.95
CA TYR A 194 -13.21 16.17 9.00
C TYR A 194 -13.75 16.62 7.65
N TYR A 195 -13.11 17.66 7.11
CA TYR A 195 -13.46 18.28 5.84
C TYR A 195 -12.23 18.35 4.94
N VAL A 196 -12.48 18.27 3.64
CA VAL A 196 -11.47 18.41 2.60
C VAL A 196 -11.82 19.61 1.73
N ARG A 197 -10.86 20.52 1.58
CA ARG A 197 -10.87 21.51 0.51
C ARG A 197 -10.30 20.85 -0.73
N ARG A 198 -11.11 20.69 -1.76
CA ARG A 198 -10.80 19.87 -2.94
C ARG A 198 -10.98 20.64 -4.23
N VAL A 199 -10.23 20.25 -5.26
CA VAL A 199 -10.44 20.66 -6.65
C VAL A 199 -10.94 19.46 -7.45
N GLY A 200 -11.88 19.68 -8.36
CA GLY A 200 -12.40 18.61 -9.22
C GLY A 200 -11.38 18.22 -10.30
N CYS A 201 -11.51 17.03 -10.86
CA CYS A 201 -10.71 16.59 -12.00
C CYS A 201 -11.61 16.14 -13.15
N ALA A 202 -11.21 16.45 -14.38
CA ALA A 202 -11.87 15.99 -15.60
C ALA A 202 -10.89 15.20 -16.47
N ILE A 203 -11.41 14.19 -17.15
CA ILE A 203 -10.64 13.42 -18.14
C ILE A 203 -10.57 14.25 -19.41
N TYR A 204 -9.35 14.52 -19.89
CA TYR A 204 -9.10 15.34 -21.06
C TYR A 204 -8.70 14.51 -22.28
N GLY A 205 -8.17 13.30 -22.07
CA GLY A 205 -7.74 12.44 -23.16
C GLY A 205 -7.06 11.17 -22.67
N ILE A 206 -6.35 10.51 -23.59
CA ILE A 206 -5.55 9.32 -23.32
C ILE A 206 -4.13 9.64 -23.75
N ASP A 207 -3.18 9.39 -22.86
CA ASP A 207 -1.76 9.57 -23.16
C ASP A 207 -1.32 8.58 -24.26
N PRO A 208 -0.66 9.06 -25.34
CA PRO A 208 -0.35 8.22 -26.48
C PRO A 208 0.64 7.09 -26.17
N VAL A 209 1.50 7.26 -25.16
CA VAL A 209 2.57 6.31 -24.84
C VAL A 209 2.08 5.26 -23.84
N THR A 210 1.60 5.72 -22.69
CA THR A 210 1.16 4.87 -21.56
C THR A 210 -0.25 4.34 -21.76
N ARG A 211 -1.04 4.95 -22.66
CA ARG A 211 -2.47 4.65 -22.86
C ARG A 211 -3.31 4.85 -21.60
N MET A 212 -2.81 5.62 -20.64
CA MET A 212 -3.53 5.99 -19.42
C MET A 212 -4.40 7.23 -19.65
N ALA A 213 -5.51 7.35 -18.91
CA ALA A 213 -6.37 8.52 -18.98
C ALA A 213 -5.65 9.75 -18.39
N ILE A 214 -5.66 10.85 -19.13
CA ILE A 214 -5.14 12.15 -18.71
C ILE A 214 -6.23 12.90 -17.97
N LEU A 215 -5.90 13.36 -16.76
CA LEU A 215 -6.73 14.15 -15.87
C LEU A 215 -6.18 15.57 -15.76
N ASN A 216 -7.07 16.55 -15.84
CA ASN A 216 -6.77 17.94 -15.51
C ASN A 216 -7.54 18.33 -14.25
N LYS A 217 -6.91 19.07 -13.34
CA LYS A 217 -7.62 19.74 -12.25
C LYS A 217 -8.46 20.88 -12.84
N ILE A 218 -9.72 20.95 -12.46
CA ILE A 218 -10.71 21.91 -12.99
C ILE A 218 -11.55 22.56 -11.89
N GLY A 219 -12.01 23.77 -12.18
CA GLY A 219 -12.92 24.53 -11.33
C GLY A 219 -12.25 25.17 -10.11
N THR A 220 -13.07 25.80 -9.28
CA THR A 220 -12.63 26.42 -8.03
C THR A 220 -12.62 25.41 -6.89
N PRO A 221 -11.69 25.54 -5.92
CA PRO A 221 -11.69 24.66 -4.77
C PRO A 221 -12.94 24.84 -3.91
N ILE A 222 -13.60 23.74 -3.57
CA ILE A 222 -14.76 23.72 -2.65
C ILE A 222 -14.48 22.87 -1.42
N VAL A 223 -15.24 23.06 -0.36
CA VAL A 223 -15.11 22.28 0.88
C VAL A 223 -16.22 21.24 0.96
N VAL A 224 -15.85 19.99 1.22
CA VAL A 224 -16.79 18.87 1.38
C VAL A 224 -16.42 18.01 2.59
N SER A 225 -17.38 17.25 3.11
CA SER A 225 -17.14 16.28 4.17
C SER A 225 -16.28 15.12 3.65
N VAL A 226 -15.31 14.67 4.47
CA VAL A 226 -14.49 13.49 4.17
C VAL A 226 -15.34 12.21 4.05
N GLN A 227 -16.56 12.20 4.60
CA GLN A 227 -17.48 11.07 4.49
C GLN A 227 -17.97 10.82 3.05
N HIS A 228 -17.86 11.80 2.15
CA HIS A 228 -18.21 11.62 0.74
C HIS A 228 -17.10 10.96 -0.09
N ILE A 229 -15.96 10.62 0.53
CA ILE A 229 -14.85 9.95 -0.16
C ILE A 229 -15.12 8.45 -0.23
N LYS A 230 -15.21 7.90 -1.44
CA LYS A 230 -15.43 6.47 -1.68
C LYS A 230 -14.12 5.67 -1.61
N ALA A 231 -13.08 6.16 -2.27
CA ALA A 231 -11.77 5.53 -2.32
C ALA A 231 -10.70 6.51 -2.80
N CYS A 232 -9.45 6.31 -2.39
CA CYS A 232 -8.30 6.93 -3.00
C CYS A 232 -8.03 6.32 -4.39
N VAL A 233 -7.65 7.16 -5.35
CA VAL A 233 -7.24 6.72 -6.69
C VAL A 233 -5.77 7.08 -6.93
N ASN A 234 -5.08 6.18 -7.61
CA ASN A 234 -3.68 6.32 -7.98
C ASN A 234 -3.55 7.15 -9.24
N VAL A 235 -3.14 8.40 -9.04
CA VAL A 235 -2.93 9.39 -10.08
C VAL A 235 -1.53 9.95 -9.91
N GLN A 236 -0.77 10.04 -11.01
CA GLN A 236 0.60 10.53 -11.03
C GLN A 236 0.67 11.79 -11.88
N HIS A 237 1.56 12.72 -11.55
CA HIS A 237 1.80 13.88 -12.40
C HIS A 237 2.37 13.43 -13.75
N ASN A 238 1.92 14.03 -14.86
CA ASN A 238 2.50 13.79 -16.17
C ASN A 238 3.85 14.50 -16.29
N CYS A 239 4.88 13.92 -15.66
CA CYS A 239 6.20 14.53 -15.56
C CYS A 239 6.86 14.76 -16.92
N TYR A 240 6.54 13.92 -17.91
CA TYR A 240 7.07 14.04 -19.26
C TYR A 240 6.53 15.30 -19.95
N GLU A 241 5.20 15.47 -19.98
CA GLU A 241 4.58 16.67 -20.54
C GLU A 241 4.93 17.92 -19.71
N GLY A 242 4.97 17.76 -18.38
CA GLY A 242 5.31 18.83 -17.45
C GLY A 242 6.80 19.20 -17.40
N GLN A 243 7.68 18.51 -18.13
CA GLN A 243 9.13 18.75 -18.14
C GLN A 243 9.74 18.86 -16.73
N CYS A 244 9.34 17.94 -15.85
CA CYS A 244 9.76 17.96 -14.44
C CYS A 244 11.24 17.67 -14.29
N GLN A 245 11.87 18.29 -13.30
CA GLN A 245 13.32 18.22 -13.11
C GLN A 245 13.69 17.11 -12.13
N HIS A 246 14.75 16.38 -12.45
CA HIS A 246 15.40 15.47 -11.51
C HIS A 246 16.37 16.28 -10.64
N VAL A 247 16.13 16.29 -9.34
CA VAL A 247 16.87 17.11 -8.38
C VAL A 247 17.54 16.22 -7.35
N GLU A 248 18.82 16.51 -7.09
CA GLU A 248 19.61 15.89 -6.04
C GLU A 248 19.60 16.79 -4.81
N GLY A 249 19.29 16.21 -3.66
CA GLY A 249 19.24 16.93 -2.38
C GLY A 249 20.06 16.22 -1.31
N PRO A 250 20.64 16.97 -0.36
CA PRO A 250 21.30 16.38 0.80
C PRO A 250 20.28 15.76 1.74
N MET A 251 20.49 14.50 2.16
CA MET A 251 19.73 13.90 3.25
C MET A 251 20.29 14.31 4.60
N THR A 252 19.41 14.58 5.56
CA THR A 252 19.81 14.70 6.97
C THR A 252 20.35 13.36 7.46
N VAL A 253 21.67 13.29 7.64
CA VAL A 253 22.38 12.10 8.10
C VAL A 253 22.02 11.85 9.57
N ASN A 254 21.40 10.70 9.84
CA ASN A 254 21.29 10.18 11.19
C ASN A 254 22.63 9.50 11.53
N PRO A 255 23.18 9.61 12.76
CA PRO A 255 24.41 8.92 13.16
C PRO A 255 24.42 7.39 12.96
N ARG A 256 23.26 6.76 12.68
CA ARG A 256 23.13 5.33 12.33
C ARG A 256 22.97 5.05 10.83
N HIS A 257 23.11 6.06 9.96
CA HIS A 257 22.88 5.92 8.52
C HIS A 257 24.17 5.48 7.82
N GLU A 258 24.21 4.25 7.31
CA GLU A 258 25.27 3.75 6.43
C GLU A 258 24.77 3.86 4.97
N GLY A 259 25.38 4.75 4.16
CA GLY A 259 24.97 4.98 2.76
C GLY A 259 25.29 6.39 2.25
N SER A 260 24.95 6.67 0.98
CA SER A 260 25.18 7.98 0.37
C SER A 260 24.28 9.07 0.99
N SER A 261 24.85 10.23 1.28
CA SER A 261 24.14 11.41 1.82
C SER A 261 23.28 12.16 0.78
N ILE A 262 23.05 11.56 -0.39
CA ILE A 262 22.36 12.17 -1.52
C ILE A 262 21.03 11.43 -1.73
N PHE A 263 19.97 12.19 -1.88
CA PHE A 263 18.65 11.68 -2.27
C PHE A 263 18.19 12.34 -3.57
N HIS A 264 17.67 11.52 -4.47
CA HIS A 264 17.12 11.96 -5.73
C HIS A 264 15.61 12.06 -5.65
N HIS A 265 15.04 13.17 -6.13
CA HIS A 265 13.60 13.33 -6.27
C HIS A 265 13.24 14.10 -7.53
N ILE A 266 11.99 13.95 -7.95
CA ILE A 266 11.44 14.71 -9.05
C ILE A 266 10.80 15.98 -8.48
N GLN A 267 11.31 17.14 -8.90
CA GLN A 267 10.66 18.42 -8.67
C GLN A 267 9.59 18.63 -9.73
N HIS A 268 8.33 18.50 -9.33
CA HIS A 268 7.19 18.69 -10.22
C HIS A 268 7.00 20.16 -10.58
N THR A 269 6.67 20.43 -11.85
CA THR A 269 6.21 21.75 -12.30
C THR A 269 4.71 21.93 -11.98
N ASN A 270 4.20 23.15 -12.11
CA ASN A 270 2.77 23.45 -11.96
C ASN A 270 1.93 23.04 -13.19
N HIS A 271 2.48 22.23 -14.09
CA HIS A 271 1.78 21.78 -15.29
C HIS A 271 0.55 20.94 -14.92
N ASN A 272 -0.62 21.31 -15.44
CA ASN A 272 -1.91 20.72 -15.06
C ASN A 272 -2.24 19.49 -15.92
N SER A 273 -1.46 18.42 -15.78
CA SER A 273 -1.66 17.15 -16.48
C SER A 273 -1.25 16.00 -15.57
N TYR A 274 -2.13 15.02 -15.43
CA TYR A 274 -1.98 13.90 -14.51
C TYR A 274 -2.47 12.60 -15.16
N LEU A 275 -1.82 11.48 -14.90
CA LEU A 275 -2.15 10.17 -15.46
C LEU A 275 -2.84 9.31 -14.41
N LEU A 276 -4.05 8.84 -14.71
CA LEU A 276 -4.76 7.85 -13.90
C LEU A 276 -4.20 6.45 -14.16
N ASN A 277 -3.70 5.78 -13.12
CA ASN A 277 -3.17 4.42 -13.26
C ASN A 277 -4.29 3.40 -13.47
N ALA A 278 -4.58 3.11 -14.73
CA ALA A 278 -5.62 2.19 -15.18
C ALA A 278 -5.51 0.76 -14.61
N PHE A 279 -4.31 0.33 -14.17
CA PHE A 279 -4.01 -1.01 -13.68
C PHE A 279 -3.67 -1.04 -12.18
N SER A 280 -4.11 -0.03 -11.43
CA SER A 280 -3.97 -0.03 -9.98
C SER A 280 -4.60 -1.29 -9.36
N HIS A 281 -3.87 -1.96 -8.47
CA HIS A 281 -4.41 -3.05 -7.65
C HIS A 281 -5.31 -2.55 -6.51
N HIS A 282 -5.21 -1.27 -6.17
CA HIS A 282 -6.08 -0.62 -5.20
C HIS A 282 -7.27 0.00 -5.91
N ALA A 283 -8.49 -0.28 -5.42
CA ALA A 283 -9.77 0.14 -6.00
C ALA A 283 -9.84 -0.04 -7.54
N PRO A 284 -9.56 -1.26 -8.05
CA PRO A 284 -9.30 -1.49 -9.46
C PRO A 284 -10.54 -1.23 -10.36
N GLU A 285 -11.75 -1.42 -9.83
CA GLU A 285 -13.00 -1.08 -10.50
C GLU A 285 -13.09 0.39 -10.92
N TYR A 286 -12.78 1.32 -10.01
CA TYR A 286 -12.84 2.75 -10.32
C TYR A 286 -11.77 3.15 -11.34
N HIS A 287 -10.53 2.64 -11.20
CA HIS A 287 -9.47 2.94 -12.15
C HIS A 287 -9.82 2.49 -13.57
N ARG A 288 -10.39 1.29 -13.72
CA ARG A 288 -10.85 0.79 -15.03
C ARG A 288 -12.01 1.60 -15.58
N GLN A 289 -13.04 1.87 -14.77
CA GLN A 289 -14.20 2.66 -15.18
C GLN A 289 -13.78 4.03 -15.72
N TYR A 290 -12.97 4.78 -14.96
CA TYR A 290 -12.55 6.13 -15.33
C TYR A 290 -11.42 6.15 -16.38
N SER A 291 -10.77 5.02 -16.63
CA SER A 291 -9.85 4.88 -17.77
C SER A 291 -10.56 4.46 -19.06
N GLY A 292 -11.88 4.28 -19.04
CA GLY A 292 -12.63 3.75 -20.18
C GLY A 292 -12.33 2.27 -20.47
N LEU A 293 -11.65 1.58 -19.55
CA LEU A 293 -11.35 0.15 -19.68
C LEU A 293 -12.59 -0.65 -19.29
N ARG A 294 -13.22 -1.23 -20.30
CA ARG A 294 -14.26 -2.25 -20.14
C ARG A 294 -13.66 -3.58 -20.54
N PRO A 295 -12.91 -4.27 -19.65
CA PRO A 295 -12.45 -5.61 -19.97
C PRO A 295 -13.66 -6.47 -20.29
N SER A 296 -13.65 -7.08 -21.48
CA SER A 296 -14.64 -8.09 -21.83
C SER A 296 -14.58 -9.21 -20.81
N VAL A 297 -15.73 -9.83 -20.53
CA VAL A 297 -15.75 -11.06 -19.76
C VAL A 297 -14.98 -12.10 -20.57
N ILE A 298 -13.78 -12.44 -20.10
CA ILE A 298 -12.95 -13.47 -20.74
C ILE A 298 -13.63 -14.80 -20.48
N SER A 299 -14.15 -15.45 -21.52
CA SER A 299 -14.75 -16.76 -21.37
C SER A 299 -13.68 -17.79 -20.96
N HIS A 300 -14.10 -18.86 -20.29
CA HIS A 300 -13.20 -19.95 -19.94
C HIS A 300 -12.45 -20.48 -21.19
N GLN A 301 -13.16 -20.60 -22.32
CA GLN A 301 -12.59 -21.04 -23.58
C GLN A 301 -11.53 -20.05 -24.13
N GLN A 302 -11.80 -18.75 -24.11
CA GLN A 302 -10.84 -17.72 -24.56
C GLN A 302 -9.58 -17.71 -23.70
N MET A 303 -9.75 -17.85 -22.38
CA MET A 303 -8.63 -18.01 -21.47
C MET A 303 -7.83 -19.27 -21.85
N MET A 304 -8.47 -20.45 -21.91
CA MET A 304 -7.78 -21.69 -22.29
C MET A 304 -7.07 -21.59 -23.64
N GLN A 305 -7.67 -20.95 -24.64
CA GLN A 305 -7.05 -20.78 -25.96
C GLN A 305 -5.80 -19.88 -25.91
N ALA A 306 -5.88 -18.72 -25.25
CA ALA A 306 -4.73 -17.82 -25.08
C ALA A 306 -3.58 -18.51 -24.32
N LEU A 307 -3.93 -19.34 -23.33
CA LEU A 307 -2.98 -20.11 -22.55
C LEU A 307 -2.27 -21.19 -23.38
N HIS A 308 -2.99 -21.96 -24.21
CA HIS A 308 -2.39 -22.94 -25.12
C HIS A 308 -1.49 -22.27 -26.16
N GLN A 309 -1.92 -21.14 -26.72
CA GLN A 309 -1.13 -20.37 -27.69
C GLN A 309 0.17 -19.85 -27.07
N GLY A 310 0.11 -19.35 -25.83
CA GLY A 310 1.29 -18.92 -25.08
C GLY A 310 2.27 -20.07 -24.83
N LEU A 311 1.76 -21.25 -24.46
CA LEU A 311 2.59 -22.45 -24.26
C LEU A 311 3.30 -22.88 -25.55
N GLN A 312 2.59 -22.91 -26.67
CA GLN A 312 3.18 -23.27 -27.97
C GLN A 312 4.28 -22.29 -28.40
N ARG A 313 4.05 -20.98 -28.24
CA ARG A 313 5.09 -19.96 -28.53
C ARG A 313 6.32 -20.13 -27.64
N TRP A 314 6.12 -20.38 -26.36
CA TRP A 314 7.23 -20.59 -25.44
C TRP A 314 8.03 -21.87 -25.78
N GLN A 315 7.34 -22.95 -26.16
CA GLN A 315 8.01 -24.16 -26.64
C GLN A 315 8.83 -23.89 -27.90
N TYR A 316 8.27 -23.14 -28.86
CA TYR A 316 8.96 -22.78 -30.10
C TYR A 316 10.20 -21.90 -29.85
N GLU A 317 10.09 -20.86 -29.01
CA GLU A 317 11.21 -19.96 -28.67
C GLU A 317 12.34 -20.69 -27.92
N LYS A 318 12.02 -21.77 -27.20
CA LYS A 318 13.03 -22.60 -26.53
C LYS A 318 13.94 -23.34 -27.52
N PHE A 319 13.49 -23.58 -28.76
CA PHE A 319 14.26 -24.28 -29.79
C PHE A 319 15.05 -23.35 -30.71
N ASP A 320 14.77 -22.04 -30.74
CA ASP A 320 15.53 -21.06 -31.53
C ASP A 320 16.86 -20.67 -30.85
N ASP A 321 16.91 -20.63 -29.51
CA ASP A 321 18.15 -20.34 -28.76
C ASP A 321 19.17 -21.51 -28.80
N ASP A 322 18.71 -22.75 -29.07
CA ASP A 322 19.56 -23.95 -29.18
C ASP A 322 20.16 -24.15 -30.60
N LEU A 323 19.84 -23.28 -31.56
CA LEU A 323 20.32 -23.34 -32.96
C LEU A 323 21.31 -22.22 -33.32
N SER A 324 21.75 -21.43 -32.33
CA SER A 324 22.68 -20.31 -32.50
C SER A 324 24.06 -20.51 -31.84
N ASP A 325 24.51 -21.77 -31.72
CA ASP A 325 25.91 -22.11 -31.38
C ASP A 325 26.64 -22.74 -32.58
#